data_AF-A0A967GXN1-F1
#
_entry.id   AF-A0A967GXN1-F1
#
_cell.length_a   1.000
_cell.length_b   1.000
_cell.length_c   1.000
_cell.angle_alpha   90.00
_cell.angle_beta   90.00
_cell.angle_gamma   90.00
#
_symmetry.space_group_name_H-M   'P 1'
#
loop_
_entity.id
_entity.type
_entity.pdbx_description
1 polymer ?
#
loop_
_entity_poly.entity_id
_entity_poly.type
_entity_poly.pdbx_seq_one_letter_code
_entity_poly.pdbx_strand_id
1 'polypeptide(L)'
;MKSTIIALLSLSALALSPVCAAPAKSAPSDRKAATKSSANSATKDQLTPGQAGARTLVDKLTPTQKSTMLNLLNKGTAQQLASIKGVSRTRAAAIEKARPFATIDEVILVNGIGKGTMSEIVSHARSLTSNKEKPSSSRAASKKKKS
;
A
#
# COMPACT_ATOMS: atom_id res chain seq x y z
N MET A 1 -14.27 46.17 12.22
CA MET A 1 -13.48 47.40 12.45
C MET A 1 -12.50 47.07 13.57
N LYS A 2 -11.17 46.99 13.44
CA LYS A 2 -10.23 47.59 12.49
C LYS A 2 -9.04 46.61 12.32
N SER A 3 -8.52 46.53 11.12
CA SER A 3 -7.24 45.91 10.79
C SER A 3 -6.11 46.91 11.03
N THR A 4 -5.06 46.51 11.74
CA THR A 4 -3.77 47.25 11.86
C THR A 4 -2.69 46.17 12.10
N ILE A 5 -1.97 45.65 11.09
CA ILE A 5 -0.76 46.14 10.39
C ILE A 5 0.51 46.14 11.30
N ILE A 6 1.63 45.69 10.70
CA ILE A 6 3.07 45.99 10.97
C ILE A 6 3.79 44.88 11.77
N ALA A 7 4.37 43.87 11.12
CA ALA A 7 5.68 43.82 10.44
C ALA A 7 6.88 43.71 11.40
N LEU A 8 7.68 42.65 11.23
CA LEU A 8 9.10 42.46 11.60
C LEU A 8 9.46 41.01 11.21
N LEU A 9 9.89 40.75 9.97
CA LEU A 9 11.30 40.76 9.58
C LEU A 9 12.16 39.82 10.46
N SER A 10 12.09 38.51 10.23
CA SER A 10 13.09 37.56 10.72
C SER A 10 13.84 36.92 9.55
N LEU A 11 15.13 37.23 9.55
CA LEU A 11 16.21 36.83 8.66
C LEU A 11 16.17 35.35 8.24
N SER A 12 16.20 35.13 6.93
CA SER A 12 16.79 33.92 6.34
C SER A 12 18.29 33.90 6.60
N ALA A 13 18.75 33.02 7.48
CA ALA A 13 20.15 32.61 7.54
C ALA A 13 20.31 31.31 6.73
N LEU A 14 20.72 31.48 5.47
CA LEU A 14 21.15 30.42 4.57
C LEU A 14 22.52 29.93 5.05
N ALA A 15 22.54 28.83 5.82
CA ALA A 15 23.78 28.19 6.22
C ALA A 15 24.45 27.54 5.00
N LEU A 16 25.60 28.11 4.63
CA LEU A 16 26.50 27.60 3.60
C LEU A 16 27.45 26.59 4.24
N SER A 17 27.24 25.29 4.00
CA SER A 17 28.19 24.24 4.37
C SER A 17 29.25 24.07 3.27
N PRO A 18 30.55 24.00 3.60
CA PRO A 18 31.59 23.71 2.61
C PRO A 18 31.72 22.19 2.42
N VAL A 19 31.44 21.72 1.20
CA VAL A 19 31.91 20.40 0.74
C VAL A 19 33.25 20.62 0.03
N CYS A 20 34.33 20.03 0.55
CA CYS A 20 35.62 20.04 -0.12
C CYS A 20 36.14 18.60 -0.30
N ALA A 21 36.35 18.27 -1.57
CA ALA A 21 37.37 17.39 -2.14
C ALA A 21 37.32 15.87 -1.87
N ALA A 22 36.93 15.12 -2.92
CA ALA A 22 37.78 14.07 -3.50
C ALA A 22 37.40 13.77 -4.98
N PRO A 23 38.36 13.63 -5.92
CA PRO A 23 38.13 13.60 -7.37
C PRO A 23 38.23 12.19 -8.01
N ALA A 24 37.35 11.89 -8.98
CA ALA A 24 37.61 11.03 -10.15
C ALA A 24 36.42 11.15 -11.13
N LYS A 25 36.52 11.96 -12.18
CA LYS A 25 36.91 11.55 -13.55
C LYS A 25 35.86 10.68 -14.25
N SER A 26 34.96 11.33 -15.00
CA SER A 26 34.71 11.10 -16.45
C SER A 26 33.45 11.84 -16.91
N ALA A 27 33.60 12.67 -17.94
CA ALA A 27 32.57 13.40 -18.69
C ALA A 27 31.84 12.48 -19.71
N PRO A 28 31.08 12.98 -20.72
CA PRO A 28 30.16 14.12 -20.85
C PRO A 28 28.73 13.61 -21.21
N SER A 29 27.64 14.38 -21.18
CA SER A 29 27.14 15.09 -22.37
C SER A 29 25.71 15.63 -22.14
N ASP A 30 25.56 16.93 -22.42
CA ASP A 30 24.51 17.53 -23.25
C ASP A 30 23.02 17.60 -22.82
N ARG A 31 22.52 18.84 -22.90
CA ARG A 31 21.17 19.34 -23.26
C ARG A 31 20.06 19.21 -22.19
N LYS A 32 19.61 20.32 -21.59
CA LYS A 32 18.74 21.42 -22.10
C LYS A 32 17.28 21.01 -22.34
N ALA A 33 16.37 21.80 -21.73
CA ALA A 33 14.94 21.98 -22.00
C ALA A 33 14.02 20.82 -21.56
N ALA A 34 13.17 21.02 -20.54
CA ALA A 34 11.86 21.66 -20.63
C ALA A 34 10.89 20.94 -21.58
N THR A 35 9.83 20.33 -21.06
CA THR A 35 8.49 20.29 -21.70
C THR A 35 7.45 19.68 -20.75
N LYS A 36 6.34 20.42 -20.55
CA LYS A 36 5.02 19.84 -20.29
C LYS A 36 4.66 18.87 -21.43
N SER A 37 4.06 17.73 -21.11
CA SER A 37 3.08 16.98 -21.94
C SER A 37 2.32 16.06 -20.98
N SER A 38 1.04 16.28 -20.71
CA SER A 38 -0.11 16.01 -21.58
C SER A 38 -0.33 14.51 -21.80
N ALA A 39 -1.49 14.08 -21.32
CA ALA A 39 -2.35 13.00 -21.80
C ALA A 39 -1.70 11.80 -22.54
N ASN A 40 -1.99 10.60 -22.05
CA ASN A 40 -2.46 9.58 -23.00
C ASN A 40 -3.48 8.63 -22.39
N SER A 41 -4.63 8.57 -23.05
CA SER A 41 -5.71 7.61 -22.83
C SER A 41 -5.37 6.28 -23.49
N ALA A 42 -5.86 5.21 -22.86
CA ALA A 42 -6.20 3.92 -23.46
C ALA A 42 -5.09 3.13 -24.19
N THR A 43 -4.49 2.19 -23.46
CA THR A 43 -4.26 0.84 -24.02
C THR A 43 -4.59 -0.19 -22.95
N LYS A 44 -5.71 -0.85 -23.15
CA LYS A 44 -6.19 -2.04 -22.44
C LYS A 44 -5.36 -3.25 -22.89
N ASP A 45 -4.05 -3.23 -22.61
CA ASP A 45 -3.14 -4.40 -22.55
C ASP A 45 -1.71 -3.91 -22.23
N GLN A 46 -1.51 -3.34 -21.03
CA GLN A 46 -0.19 -2.94 -20.56
C GLN A 46 -0.03 -3.43 -19.13
N LEU A 47 0.23 -4.73 -18.98
CA LEU A 47 0.61 -5.34 -17.72
C LEU A 47 1.96 -4.81 -17.29
N THR A 48 1.99 -4.02 -16.23
CA THR A 48 3.25 -3.56 -15.63
C THR A 48 4.03 -4.81 -15.16
N PRO A 49 5.36 -4.91 -15.32
CA PRO A 49 6.15 -6.10 -14.93
C PRO A 49 5.96 -6.52 -13.46
N GLY A 50 5.49 -5.60 -12.61
CA GLY A 50 5.03 -5.88 -11.25
C GLY A 50 3.88 -6.89 -11.21
N GLN A 51 2.83 -6.65 -12.02
CA GLN A 51 1.55 -7.39 -12.02
C GLN A 51 1.66 -8.81 -12.56
N ALA A 52 2.56 -9.07 -13.53
CA ALA A 52 2.77 -10.41 -14.09
C ALA A 52 3.19 -11.43 -13.01
N GLY A 53 4.02 -10.99 -12.05
CA GLY A 53 4.43 -11.85 -10.93
C GLY A 53 3.35 -12.00 -9.84
N ALA A 54 2.42 -11.05 -9.72
CA ALA A 54 1.30 -11.16 -8.78
C ALA A 54 0.27 -12.18 -9.27
N ARG A 55 -0.07 -12.12 -10.57
CA ARG A 55 -1.02 -13.03 -11.22
C ARG A 55 -0.63 -14.49 -11.09
N THR A 56 0.62 -14.83 -11.37
CA THR A 56 1.13 -16.20 -11.25
C THR A 56 1.04 -16.76 -9.83
N LEU A 57 1.13 -15.91 -8.80
CA LEU A 57 0.93 -16.32 -7.41
C LEU A 57 -0.56 -16.54 -7.10
N VAL A 58 -1.41 -15.64 -7.58
CA VAL A 58 -2.87 -15.72 -7.39
C VAL A 58 -3.45 -16.93 -8.11
N ASP A 59 -2.97 -17.28 -9.30
CA ASP A 59 -3.43 -18.44 -10.07
C ASP A 59 -3.21 -19.79 -9.40
N LYS A 60 -2.32 -19.85 -8.41
CA LYS A 60 -2.11 -21.04 -7.58
C LYS A 60 -3.14 -21.20 -6.46
N LEU A 61 -4.10 -20.27 -6.32
CA LEU A 61 -5.18 -20.34 -5.33
C LEU A 61 -6.45 -20.95 -5.91
N THR A 62 -7.21 -21.64 -5.06
CA THR A 62 -8.55 -22.11 -5.42
C THR A 62 -9.52 -20.92 -5.54
N PRO A 63 -10.60 -21.01 -6.34
CA PRO A 63 -11.56 -19.91 -6.50
C PRO A 63 -12.19 -19.49 -5.16
N THR A 64 -12.44 -20.45 -4.26
CA THR A 64 -12.96 -20.17 -2.90
C THR A 64 -11.97 -19.35 -2.06
N GLN A 65 -10.68 -19.68 -2.12
CA GLN A 65 -9.62 -18.91 -1.45
C GLN A 65 -9.54 -17.49 -2.03
N LYS A 66 -9.58 -17.37 -3.37
CA LYS A 66 -9.54 -16.09 -4.06
C LYS A 66 -10.70 -15.19 -3.62
N SER A 67 -11.93 -15.70 -3.64
CA SER A 67 -13.13 -14.94 -3.24
C SER A 67 -13.10 -14.55 -1.76
N THR A 68 -12.73 -15.48 -0.87
CA THR A 68 -12.63 -15.21 0.57
C THR A 68 -11.59 -14.11 0.86
N MET A 69 -10.43 -14.19 0.22
CA MET A 69 -9.38 -13.17 0.37
C MET A 69 -9.79 -11.84 -0.24
N LEU A 70 -10.42 -11.83 -1.42
CA LEU A 70 -10.92 -10.60 -2.04
C LEU A 70 -11.99 -9.92 -1.17
N ASN A 71 -12.86 -10.70 -0.53
CA ASN A 71 -13.82 -10.18 0.44
C ASN A 71 -13.10 -9.55 1.64
N LEU A 72 -12.10 -10.23 2.21
CA LEU A 72 -11.29 -9.69 3.31
C LEU A 72 -10.59 -8.38 2.93
N LEU A 73 -10.04 -8.28 1.71
CA LEU A 73 -9.38 -7.07 1.23
C LEU A 73 -10.34 -5.89 1.08
N ASN A 74 -11.57 -6.14 0.61
CA ASN A 74 -12.59 -5.12 0.38
C ASN A 74 -13.42 -4.76 1.63
N LYS A 75 -13.61 -5.69 2.57
CA LYS A 75 -14.51 -5.54 3.72
C LYS A 75 -13.82 -5.65 5.08
N GLY A 76 -12.65 -6.26 5.14
CA GLY A 76 -11.92 -6.47 6.39
C GLY A 76 -11.53 -5.17 7.07
N THR A 77 -11.29 -5.21 8.38
CA THR A 77 -10.77 -4.05 9.12
C THR A 77 -9.26 -3.91 8.96
N ALA A 78 -8.72 -2.72 9.16
CA ALA A 78 -7.26 -2.50 9.21
C ALA A 78 -6.52 -3.50 10.11
N GLN A 79 -7.15 -3.93 11.22
CA GLN A 79 -6.55 -4.90 12.15
C GLN A 79 -6.51 -6.31 11.57
N GLN A 80 -7.56 -6.73 10.85
CA GLN A 80 -7.56 -8.01 10.14
C GLN A 80 -6.51 -8.02 9.02
N LEU A 81 -6.39 -6.92 8.27
CA LEU A 81 -5.37 -6.78 7.24
C LEU A 81 -3.95 -6.77 7.83
N ALA A 82 -3.74 -6.07 8.95
CA ALA A 82 -2.45 -6.04 9.64
C ALA A 82 -2.08 -7.37 10.32
N SER A 83 -3.04 -8.29 10.48
CA SER A 83 -2.76 -9.65 10.96
C SER A 83 -2.11 -10.52 9.89
N ILE A 84 -2.14 -10.10 8.62
CA ILE A 84 -1.46 -10.76 7.52
C ILE A 84 0.04 -10.47 7.65
N LYS A 85 0.85 -11.53 7.65
CA LYS A 85 2.31 -11.41 7.71
C LYS A 85 2.81 -10.49 6.57
N GLY A 86 3.67 -9.54 6.92
CA GLY A 86 4.19 -8.57 5.95
C GLY A 86 3.24 -7.40 5.60
N VAL A 87 2.02 -7.36 6.12
CA VAL A 87 1.13 -6.20 6.05
C VAL A 87 1.19 -5.46 7.38
N SER A 88 1.79 -4.27 7.39
CA SER A 88 1.81 -3.40 8.57
C SER A 88 0.55 -2.55 8.64
N ARG A 89 0.31 -1.89 9.79
CA ARG A 89 -0.79 -0.93 9.95
C ARG A 89 -0.80 0.17 8.87
N THR A 90 0.37 0.64 8.48
CA THR A 90 0.53 1.63 7.39
C THR A 90 0.07 1.06 6.04
N ARG A 91 0.46 -0.18 5.73
CA ARG A 91 0.03 -0.87 4.50
C ARG A 91 -1.45 -1.20 4.51
N ALA A 92 -1.99 -1.64 5.65
CA ALA A 92 -3.42 -1.87 5.83
C ALA A 92 -4.24 -0.59 5.56
N ALA A 93 -3.81 0.56 6.09
CA ALA A 93 -4.46 1.84 5.81
C ALA A 93 -4.37 2.25 4.32
N ALA A 94 -3.28 1.89 3.64
CA ALA A 94 -3.15 2.11 2.20
C ALA A 94 -4.12 1.22 1.40
N ILE A 95 -4.29 -0.04 1.81
CA ILE A 95 -5.26 -0.98 1.20
C ILE A 95 -6.68 -0.46 1.40
N GLU A 96 -7.03 0.04 2.59
CA GLU A 96 -8.37 0.62 2.85
C GLU A 96 -8.67 1.81 1.93
N LYS A 97 -7.68 2.69 1.71
CA LYS A 97 -7.80 3.85 0.80
C LYS A 97 -7.92 3.47 -0.67
N ALA A 98 -7.37 2.32 -1.06
CA ALA A 98 -7.35 1.86 -2.44
C ALA A 98 -8.55 0.99 -2.83
N ARG A 99 -9.50 0.76 -1.91
CA ARG A 99 -10.76 0.08 -2.21
C ARG A 99 -11.58 0.89 -3.22
N PRO A 100 -12.33 0.24 -4.13
CA PRO A 100 -12.57 -1.21 -4.23
C PRO A 100 -11.58 -1.95 -5.15
N PHE A 101 -11.31 -3.22 -4.83
CA PHE A 101 -10.53 -4.13 -5.67
C PHE A 101 -11.44 -5.12 -6.41
N ALA A 102 -11.23 -5.28 -7.71
CA ALA A 102 -11.91 -6.30 -8.52
C ALA A 102 -11.18 -7.65 -8.46
N THR A 103 -9.85 -7.61 -8.37
CA THR A 103 -8.99 -8.80 -8.31
C THR A 103 -7.93 -8.65 -7.23
N ILE A 104 -7.39 -9.77 -6.72
CA ILE A 104 -6.31 -9.73 -5.72
C ILE A 104 -5.05 -9.09 -6.32
N ASP A 105 -4.83 -9.26 -7.63
CA ASP A 105 -3.66 -8.74 -8.34
C ASP A 105 -3.53 -7.22 -8.28
N GLU A 106 -4.65 -6.51 -8.15
CA GLU A 106 -4.69 -5.05 -8.03
C GLU A 106 -4.09 -4.55 -6.72
N VAL A 107 -3.98 -5.39 -5.68
CA VAL A 107 -3.39 -5.01 -4.40
C VAL A 107 -1.91 -4.64 -4.56
N ILE A 108 -1.22 -5.14 -5.59
CA ILE A 108 0.17 -4.74 -5.89
C ILE A 108 0.29 -3.27 -6.34
N LEU A 109 -0.81 -2.63 -6.76
CA LEU A 109 -0.83 -1.22 -7.14
C LEU A 109 -0.84 -0.30 -5.90
N VAL A 110 -1.13 -0.86 -4.72
CA VAL A 110 -1.14 -0.11 -3.47
C VAL A 110 0.29 0.25 -3.07
N ASN A 111 0.50 1.51 -2.68
CA ASN A 111 1.81 2.00 -2.29
C ASN A 111 2.42 1.15 -1.16
N GLY A 112 3.63 0.66 -1.40
CA GLY A 112 4.37 -0.18 -0.46
C GLY A 112 3.99 -1.67 -0.47
N ILE A 113 3.10 -2.13 -1.35
CA ILE A 113 2.86 -3.55 -1.60
C ILE A 113 3.70 -3.99 -2.80
N GLY A 114 4.62 -4.93 -2.57
CA GLY A 114 5.42 -5.55 -3.62
C GLY A 114 5.15 -7.05 -3.74
N LYS A 115 5.87 -7.72 -4.64
CA LYS A 115 5.76 -9.18 -4.87
C LYS A 115 5.94 -10.00 -3.59
N GLY A 116 6.86 -9.61 -2.70
CA GLY A 116 7.09 -10.30 -1.42
C GLY A 116 5.88 -10.24 -0.50
N THR A 117 5.26 -9.07 -0.34
CA THR A 117 4.03 -8.92 0.45
C THR A 117 2.85 -9.63 -0.20
N MET A 118 2.77 -9.60 -1.53
CA MET A 118 1.77 -10.36 -2.29
C MET A 118 1.87 -11.86 -2.03
N SER A 119 3.09 -12.41 -1.97
CA SER A 119 3.30 -13.82 -1.63
C SER A 119 2.79 -14.18 -0.24
N GLU A 120 2.99 -13.31 0.75
CA GLU A 120 2.49 -13.53 2.11
C GLU A 120 0.96 -13.43 2.18
N ILE A 121 0.34 -12.51 1.43
CA ILE A 121 -1.13 -12.42 1.29
C ILE A 121 -1.66 -13.73 0.69
N VAL A 122 -1.08 -14.20 -0.42
CA VAL A 122 -1.47 -15.47 -1.05
C VAL A 122 -1.28 -16.66 -0.09
N SER A 123 -0.19 -16.68 0.68
CA SER A 123 0.05 -17.70 1.71
C SER A 123 -1.04 -17.69 2.79
N HIS A 124 -1.42 -16.50 3.26
CA HIS A 124 -2.51 -16.34 4.23
C HIS A 124 -3.84 -16.82 3.66
N ALA A 125 -4.16 -16.52 2.39
CA ALA A 125 -5.38 -16.97 1.73
C ALA A 125 -5.50 -18.50 1.72
N ARG A 126 -4.38 -19.23 1.55
CA ARG A 126 -4.36 -20.69 1.63
C ARG A 126 -4.71 -21.19 3.03
N SER A 127 -4.21 -20.51 4.07
CA SER A 127 -4.47 -20.89 5.47
C SER A 127 -5.91 -20.65 5.92
N LEU A 128 -6.59 -19.62 5.39
CA LEU A 128 -7.97 -19.26 5.77
C LEU A 128 -8.98 -20.38 5.49
N THR A 129 -8.76 -21.18 4.44
CA THR A 129 -9.65 -22.30 4.11
C THR A 129 -9.36 -23.58 4.90
N SER A 130 -8.16 -23.70 5.48
CA SER A 130 -7.81 -24.84 6.33
C SER A 130 -8.26 -24.66 7.78
N ASN A 131 -8.48 -23.41 8.21
CA ASN A 131 -8.77 -23.05 9.59
C ASN A 131 -10.14 -22.34 9.70
N LYS A 132 -11.21 -22.94 9.17
CA LYS A 132 -12.57 -22.41 9.30
C LYS A 132 -13.19 -22.69 10.68
N GLU A 133 -12.43 -22.57 11.78
CA GLU A 133 -12.96 -22.70 13.14
C GLU A 133 -12.15 -21.86 14.14
N LYS A 134 -12.48 -20.57 14.28
CA LYS A 134 -12.78 -20.01 15.60
C LYS A 134 -13.50 -18.66 15.48
N PRO A 135 -14.77 -18.56 15.92
CA PRO A 135 -15.52 -17.32 15.90
C PRO A 135 -15.00 -16.42 17.02
N SER A 136 -14.33 -15.33 16.68
CA SER A 136 -14.10 -14.22 17.61
C SER A 136 -15.37 -13.38 17.73
N SER A 137 -16.41 -13.97 18.32
CA SER A 137 -17.54 -13.27 18.92
C SER A 137 -17.98 -14.01 20.18
N SER A 138 -17.04 -14.29 21.09
CA SER A 138 -17.37 -14.43 22.51
C SER A 138 -17.68 -13.05 23.09
N ARG A 139 -18.76 -12.41 22.59
CA ARG A 139 -19.40 -11.28 23.26
C ARG A 139 -20.19 -11.85 24.42
N ALA A 140 -19.49 -11.96 25.55
CA ALA A 140 -20.02 -11.69 26.89
C ALA A 140 -21.51 -12.01 27.11
N ALA A 141 -21.84 -13.30 27.20
CA ALA A 141 -23.00 -13.76 27.97
C ALA A 141 -22.53 -13.99 29.42
N SER A 142 -22.24 -12.91 30.13
CA SER A 142 -21.86 -12.95 31.55
C SER A 142 -23.12 -12.90 32.42
N LYS A 143 -23.54 -14.07 32.89
CA LYS A 143 -24.27 -14.35 34.15
C LYS A 143 -25.56 -13.56 34.43
N LYS A 144 -26.68 -14.20 34.10
CA LYS A 144 -27.90 -14.19 34.93
C LYS A 144 -27.79 -15.33 35.95
N LYS A 145 -28.21 -15.05 37.18
CA LYS A 145 -28.71 -16.01 38.20
C LYS A 145 -27.67 -16.78 39.04
N LYS A 146 -27.50 -16.37 40.30
CA LYS A 146 -27.31 -17.30 41.42
C LYS A 146 -28.04 -16.75 42.65
N SER A 147 -28.94 -17.61 43.15
CA SER A 147 -29.66 -17.64 44.44
C SER A 147 -30.40 -16.40 44.90
#